data_AF-A0A017HFD7-F1
#
_entry.id   AF-A0A017HFD7-F1
#
_cell.length_a   1.000
_cell.length_b   1.000
_cell.length_c   1.000
_cell.angle_alpha   90.00
_cell.angle_beta   90.00
_cell.angle_gamma   90.00
#
_symmetry.space_group_name_H-M   'P 1'
#
loop_
_entity.id
_entity.type
_entity.pdbx_description
1 polymer ?
#
loop_
_entity_poly.entity_id
_entity_poly.type
_entity_poly.pdbx_seq_one_letter_code
_entity_poly.pdbx_strand_id
1 'polypeptide(L)'
;MSHFLDRLTYFRRQQETFSGGHGFISQDSRQWEDAYRKRWAADKIVRSTHGVNCTGSCSWKIYVKGGIVTWETQQTDYPRTRPDLPNHEPRGCPRGASYSWYLYSGTRIKYPLVRARLIRHWRAARATLTPVAAWASIVQDQQKRRDWVSRRGRGGFVRVGWDEVNEIIAAANAYTIREYGPDRIAGFSPIPAMSMISYAAGSRYLSLIGGTLLSFYDWYCDLPPSSPQTWGEQTDVPESADWYNAGFLLVWGSNIPMTRAPDAHFYSEVRYRGAKSVVIAPDFNEAAKFSDMWLHPKQGTDAALALAFGHVVLREFYLDRQSEYFTDYARKYSDFPLLVTLREQDGRLVPDRMLRAADCPGAWARPTTPTGRPSASTRPRASSWRPRARSASAGASRASGTSRRRTAKAATPACASAWPGFRTRRSPSPSPISATPPRTNGPRPTTTAS
;
A
#
# COMPACT_ATOMS: atom_id res chain seq x y z
N MET A 1 -35.16 -25.68 33.15
CA MET A 1 -35.95 -26.80 32.60
C MET A 1 -35.05 -28.02 32.52
N SER A 2 -35.57 -29.21 32.80
CA SER A 2 -34.80 -30.44 32.71
C SER A 2 -34.91 -31.01 31.30
N HIS A 3 -33.80 -31.02 30.54
CA HIS A 3 -33.74 -31.64 29.21
C HIS A 3 -34.14 -33.11 29.22
N PHE A 4 -33.98 -33.79 30.36
CA PHE A 4 -34.42 -35.18 30.54
C PHE A 4 -35.95 -35.30 30.55
N LEU A 5 -36.64 -34.43 31.31
CA LEU A 5 -38.11 -34.44 31.37
C LEU A 5 -38.74 -34.02 30.03
N ASP A 6 -38.11 -33.10 29.29
CA ASP A 6 -38.59 -32.68 27.98
C ASP A 6 -38.67 -33.85 26.99
N ARG A 7 -37.73 -34.80 27.05
CA ARG A 7 -37.70 -35.98 26.17
C ARG A 7 -38.84 -36.96 26.45
N LEU A 8 -39.40 -36.98 27.67
CA LEU A 8 -40.54 -37.83 28.01
C LEU A 8 -41.85 -37.36 27.37
N THR A 9 -41.89 -36.15 26.82
CA THR A 9 -43.07 -35.59 26.13
C THR A 9 -43.09 -35.86 24.62
N TYR A 10 -42.19 -36.70 24.10
CA TYR A 10 -41.96 -36.91 22.66
C TYR A 10 -43.25 -37.18 21.86
N PHE A 11 -44.08 -38.12 22.31
CA PHE A 11 -45.33 -38.49 21.62
C PHE A 11 -46.49 -37.49 21.80
N ARG A 12 -46.35 -36.49 22.68
CA ARG A 12 -47.37 -35.43 22.85
C ARG A 12 -47.14 -34.24 21.92
N ARG A 13 -46.03 -34.21 21.18
CA ARG A 13 -45.71 -33.13 20.23
C ARG A 13 -46.33 -33.46 18.87
N GLN A 14 -47.47 -32.85 18.54
CA GLN A 14 -47.93 -32.85 17.14
C GLN A 14 -46.95 -32.03 16.31
N GLN A 15 -46.37 -32.64 15.28
CA GLN A 15 -45.44 -31.98 14.37
C GLN A 15 -46.15 -31.74 13.05
N GLU A 16 -46.24 -30.47 12.65
CA GLU A 16 -46.77 -30.11 11.33
C GLU A 16 -45.78 -30.57 10.26
N THR A 17 -46.25 -31.40 9.33
CA THR A 17 -45.44 -31.87 8.20
C THR A 17 -45.53 -30.90 7.03
N PHE A 18 -44.45 -30.73 6.28
CA PHE A 18 -44.42 -29.96 5.04
C PHE A 18 -43.86 -30.80 3.88
N SER A 19 -44.03 -30.30 2.64
CA SER A 19 -43.56 -30.97 1.41
C SER A 19 -44.01 -32.43 1.29
N GLY A 20 -45.30 -32.70 1.48
CA GLY A 20 -45.87 -34.04 1.32
C GLY A 20 -45.32 -35.08 2.32
N GLY A 21 -44.94 -34.64 3.53
CA GLY A 21 -44.38 -35.51 4.56
C GLY A 21 -42.86 -35.67 4.51
N HIS A 22 -42.16 -35.00 3.59
CA HIS A 22 -40.70 -35.06 3.51
C HIS A 22 -40.00 -34.43 4.73
N GLY A 23 -40.64 -33.44 5.35
CA GLY A 23 -40.13 -32.77 6.54
C GLY A 23 -41.22 -32.44 7.54
N PHE A 24 -40.80 -32.05 8.74
CA PHE A 24 -41.69 -31.58 9.78
C PHE A 24 -41.09 -30.37 10.51
N ILE A 25 -41.95 -29.54 11.07
CA ILE A 25 -41.56 -28.37 11.85
C ILE A 25 -41.35 -28.81 13.30
N SER A 26 -40.14 -28.59 13.83
CA SER A 26 -39.84 -28.80 15.25
C SER A 26 -39.87 -27.47 16.01
N GLN A 27 -40.54 -27.46 17.16
CA GLN A 27 -40.48 -26.39 18.15
C GLN A 27 -39.62 -26.78 19.38
N ASP A 28 -38.70 -27.72 19.19
CA ASP A 28 -37.80 -28.14 20.26
C ASP A 28 -36.92 -26.98 20.74
N SER A 29 -36.48 -27.05 22.01
CA SER A 29 -35.59 -26.05 22.57
C SER A 29 -34.28 -25.94 21.79
N ARG A 30 -33.96 -24.72 21.34
CA ARG A 30 -32.72 -24.35 20.64
C ARG A 30 -31.76 -23.55 21.53
N GLN A 31 -31.89 -23.68 22.85
CA GLN A 31 -31.07 -22.92 23.82
C GLN A 31 -29.56 -23.20 23.70
N TRP A 32 -29.15 -24.37 23.20
CA TRP A 32 -27.74 -24.69 22.98
C TRP A 32 -27.04 -23.70 22.02
N GLU A 33 -27.79 -23.03 21.14
CA GLU A 33 -27.29 -21.99 20.24
C GLU A 33 -26.73 -20.76 20.98
N ASP A 34 -27.10 -20.56 22.25
CA ASP A 34 -26.56 -19.50 23.10
C ASP A 34 -25.04 -19.64 23.30
N ALA A 35 -24.48 -20.84 23.15
CA ALA A 35 -23.03 -21.02 23.18
C ALA A 35 -22.33 -20.18 22.09
N TYR A 36 -22.86 -20.18 20.87
CA TYR A 36 -22.31 -19.39 19.76
C TYR A 36 -22.65 -17.90 19.86
N ARG A 37 -23.88 -17.57 20.31
CA ARG A 37 -24.25 -16.16 20.58
C ARG A 37 -23.34 -15.54 21.63
N LYS A 38 -23.11 -16.26 22.72
CA LYS A 38 -22.19 -15.86 23.78
C LYS A 38 -20.76 -15.82 23.29
N ARG A 39 -20.31 -16.67 22.36
CA ARG A 39 -18.97 -16.55 21.75
C ARG A 39 -18.81 -15.23 20.99
N TRP A 40 -19.77 -14.87 20.13
CA TRP A 40 -19.75 -13.65 19.30
C TRP A 40 -19.82 -12.35 20.09
N ALA A 41 -20.54 -12.33 21.22
CA ALA A 41 -20.65 -11.15 22.06
C ALA A 41 -19.26 -10.59 22.48
N ALA A 42 -19.13 -9.28 22.61
CA ALA A 42 -17.92 -8.61 23.05
C ALA A 42 -18.26 -7.49 24.05
N ASP A 43 -17.32 -7.16 24.93
CA ASP A 43 -17.49 -6.14 25.96
C ASP A 43 -17.44 -4.74 25.35
N LYS A 44 -16.54 -4.54 24.36
CA LYS A 44 -16.41 -3.30 23.62
C LYS A 44 -15.75 -3.52 22.26
N ILE A 45 -15.93 -2.53 21.39
CA ILE A 45 -15.28 -2.43 20.08
C ILE A 45 -14.46 -1.14 20.06
N VAL A 46 -13.18 -1.23 19.70
CA VAL A 46 -12.27 -0.08 19.60
C VAL A 46 -11.86 0.11 18.14
N ARG A 47 -11.86 1.35 17.66
CA ARG A 47 -11.32 1.65 16.32
C ARG A 47 -9.80 1.62 16.36
N SER A 48 -9.19 0.90 15.42
CA SER A 48 -7.74 0.95 15.18
C SER A 48 -7.41 0.73 13.71
N THR A 49 -6.12 0.63 13.40
CA THR A 49 -5.56 0.36 12.07
C THR A 49 -4.25 -0.43 12.22
N HIS A 50 -3.66 -0.86 11.11
CA HIS A 50 -2.40 -1.62 11.09
C HIS A 50 -1.24 -0.72 10.60
N GLY A 51 -0.30 -0.42 11.49
CA GLY A 51 0.92 0.33 11.18
C GLY A 51 1.96 -0.51 10.43
N VAL A 52 1.63 -0.98 9.23
CA VAL A 52 2.46 -1.83 8.38
C VAL A 52 2.46 -1.30 6.94
N ASN A 53 3.60 -1.39 6.25
CA ASN A 53 3.79 -0.88 4.89
C ASN A 53 3.03 -1.75 3.86
N CYS A 54 1.73 -1.54 3.75
CA CYS A 54 0.85 -2.34 2.90
C CYS A 54 -0.03 -1.49 1.95
N THR A 55 0.08 -0.17 1.99
CA THR A 55 -0.79 0.83 1.32
C THR A 55 -2.28 0.80 1.70
N GLY A 56 -2.73 -0.22 2.43
CA GLY A 56 -4.16 -0.45 2.69
C GLY A 56 -4.85 0.60 3.57
N SER A 57 -4.19 1.11 4.62
CA SER A 57 -4.77 2.10 5.56
C SER A 57 -6.20 1.75 6.03
N CYS A 58 -6.41 0.46 6.34
CA CYS A 58 -7.74 -0.08 6.65
C CYS A 58 -8.10 0.21 8.11
N SER A 59 -9.33 0.65 8.37
CA SER A 59 -9.86 0.89 9.71
C SER A 59 -10.57 -0.37 10.17
N TRP A 60 -10.29 -0.78 11.41
CA TRP A 60 -10.78 -2.04 11.98
C TRP A 60 -11.54 -1.81 13.29
N LYS A 61 -12.51 -2.69 13.53
CA LYS A 61 -13.22 -2.92 14.78
C LYS A 61 -12.43 -3.96 15.57
N ILE A 62 -11.77 -3.54 16.65
CA ILE A 62 -11.02 -4.43 17.54
C ILE A 62 -11.95 -4.88 18.67
N TYR A 63 -12.22 -6.18 18.75
CA TYR A 63 -13.16 -6.75 19.72
C TYR A 63 -12.44 -7.15 20.99
N VAL A 64 -12.86 -6.57 22.12
CA VAL A 64 -12.38 -6.90 23.46
C VAL A 64 -13.47 -7.69 24.18
N LYS A 65 -13.09 -8.82 24.78
CA LYS A 65 -13.98 -9.71 25.51
C LYS A 65 -13.24 -10.35 26.68
N GLY A 66 -13.81 -10.28 27.89
CA GLY A 66 -13.13 -10.72 29.10
C GLY A 66 -11.85 -9.93 29.37
N GLY A 67 -11.83 -8.64 28.99
CA GLY A 67 -10.65 -7.77 29.14
C GLY A 67 -9.47 -8.07 28.20
N ILE A 68 -9.60 -9.02 27.27
CA ILE A 68 -8.57 -9.34 26.27
C ILE A 68 -9.07 -9.05 24.86
N VAL A 69 -8.14 -8.67 23.96
CA VAL A 69 -8.46 -8.58 22.53
C VAL A 69 -8.62 -10.00 21.99
N THR A 70 -9.66 -10.23 21.18
CA THR A 70 -10.00 -11.57 20.71
C THR A 70 -9.92 -11.71 19.19
N TRP A 71 -10.60 -10.83 18.45
CA TRP A 71 -10.54 -10.78 16.99
C TRP A 71 -10.78 -9.35 16.50
N GLU A 72 -10.71 -9.16 15.19
CA GLU A 72 -11.01 -7.91 14.53
C GLU A 72 -11.85 -8.15 13.28
N THR A 73 -12.71 -7.19 12.96
CA THR A 73 -13.41 -7.13 11.67
C THR A 73 -13.26 -5.73 11.09
N GLN A 74 -13.47 -5.55 9.80
CA GLN A 74 -13.35 -4.24 9.20
C GLN A 74 -14.39 -3.25 9.73
N GLN A 75 -14.00 -1.98 9.74
CA GLN A 75 -14.95 -0.87 9.77
C GLN A 75 -15.53 -0.68 8.37
N THR A 76 -16.77 -0.21 8.30
CA THR A 76 -17.48 0.01 7.04
C THR A 76 -18.05 1.43 6.95
N ASP A 77 -17.61 2.32 7.84
CA ASP A 77 -18.15 3.66 8.03
C ASP A 77 -17.22 4.76 7.48
N TYR A 78 -16.45 4.42 6.45
CA TYR A 78 -15.75 5.42 5.65
C TYR A 78 -16.76 6.43 5.10
N PRO A 79 -16.40 7.73 5.00
CA PRO A 79 -17.19 8.68 4.23
C PRO A 79 -17.46 8.12 2.84
N ARG A 80 -18.73 8.08 2.47
CA ARG A 80 -19.15 7.52 1.18
C ARG A 80 -18.56 8.33 0.02
N THR A 81 -18.24 7.63 -1.05
CA THR A 81 -17.84 8.25 -2.31
C THR A 81 -19.06 8.89 -2.99
N ARG A 82 -18.83 9.57 -4.11
CA ARG A 82 -19.91 10.11 -4.94
C ARG A 82 -20.86 8.98 -5.41
N PRO A 83 -22.15 9.28 -5.70
CA PRO A 83 -23.15 8.24 -5.99
C PRO A 83 -22.84 7.31 -7.18
N ASP A 84 -22.04 7.76 -8.14
CA ASP A 84 -21.61 6.98 -9.30
C ASP A 84 -20.31 6.18 -9.08
N LEU A 85 -19.72 6.24 -7.89
CA LEU A 85 -18.58 5.43 -7.49
C LEU A 85 -18.99 4.38 -6.44
N PRO A 86 -18.36 3.18 -6.47
CA PRO A 86 -18.44 2.28 -5.34
C PRO A 86 -17.74 2.90 -4.12
N ASN A 87 -18.18 2.49 -2.92
CA ASN A 87 -17.56 2.94 -1.66
C ASN A 87 -16.32 2.11 -1.36
N HIS A 88 -15.44 2.62 -0.50
CA HIS A 88 -14.23 1.90 -0.07
C HIS A 88 -14.50 0.73 0.88
N GLU A 89 -15.64 0.72 1.57
CA GLU A 89 -15.94 -0.34 2.54
C GLU A 89 -16.07 -1.72 1.86
N PRO A 90 -15.61 -2.81 2.51
CA PRO A 90 -15.04 -2.89 3.85
C PRO A 90 -13.51 -2.70 3.92
N ARG A 91 -12.81 -2.59 2.78
CA ARG A 91 -11.34 -2.77 2.72
C ARG A 91 -10.89 -4.05 3.47
N GLY A 92 -9.71 -4.02 4.07
CA GLY A 92 -9.12 -5.13 4.81
C GLY A 92 -8.41 -6.15 3.92
N CYS A 93 -7.73 -7.09 4.55
CA CYS A 93 -7.00 -8.16 3.87
C CYS A 93 -6.78 -9.32 4.86
N PRO A 94 -6.43 -10.54 4.38
CA PRO A 94 -6.23 -11.69 5.27
C PRO A 94 -5.10 -11.47 6.29
N ARG A 95 -4.09 -10.65 5.95
CA ARG A 95 -3.00 -10.32 6.88
C ARG A 95 -3.53 -9.50 8.06
N GLY A 96 -4.29 -8.44 7.77
CA GLY A 96 -4.91 -7.60 8.80
C GLY A 96 -5.89 -8.35 9.69
N ALA A 97 -6.71 -9.24 9.11
CA ALA A 97 -7.67 -10.06 9.86
C ALA A 97 -7.02 -11.02 10.88
N SER A 98 -5.72 -11.29 10.74
CA SER A 98 -4.95 -12.18 11.63
C SER A 98 -4.13 -11.44 12.68
N TYR A 99 -4.15 -10.10 12.71
CA TYR A 99 -3.21 -9.31 13.51
C TYR A 99 -3.36 -9.52 15.03
N SER A 100 -4.58 -9.76 15.52
CA SER A 100 -4.88 -10.04 16.92
C SER A 100 -4.06 -11.20 17.50
N TRP A 101 -3.62 -12.14 16.64
CA TRP A 101 -2.74 -13.24 17.02
C TRP A 101 -1.46 -12.76 17.73
N TYR A 102 -0.84 -11.68 17.25
CA TYR A 102 0.44 -11.19 17.75
C TYR A 102 0.41 -10.71 19.20
N LEU A 103 -0.77 -10.36 19.74
CA LEU A 103 -0.87 -9.77 21.07
C LEU A 103 -0.40 -10.72 22.17
N TYR A 104 -0.74 -12.00 22.03
CA TYR A 104 -0.51 -13.02 23.05
C TYR A 104 0.25 -14.25 22.51
N SER A 105 0.70 -14.22 21.26
CA SER A 105 1.44 -15.33 20.67
C SER A 105 2.79 -15.59 21.35
N GLY A 106 3.34 -16.77 21.11
CA GLY A 106 4.66 -17.15 21.62
C GLY A 106 5.81 -16.27 21.12
N THR A 107 5.60 -15.49 20.06
CA THR A 107 6.61 -14.59 19.48
C THR A 107 6.55 -13.17 20.03
N ARG A 108 5.61 -12.86 20.94
CA ARG A 108 5.47 -11.52 21.51
C ARG A 108 6.69 -11.17 22.37
N ILE A 109 7.37 -10.06 22.04
CA ILE A 109 8.41 -9.49 22.90
C ILE A 109 7.72 -8.83 24.12
N LYS A 110 7.93 -9.42 25.31
CA LYS A 110 7.29 -9.00 26.57
C LYS A 110 8.13 -8.07 27.43
N TYR A 111 9.45 -8.16 27.31
CA TYR A 111 10.40 -7.44 28.16
C TYR A 111 11.58 -6.92 27.32
N PRO A 112 12.31 -5.90 27.80
CA PRO A 112 13.61 -5.57 27.26
C PRO A 112 14.55 -6.77 27.31
N LEU A 113 15.22 -7.03 26.20
CA LEU A 113 16.15 -8.14 26.04
C LEU A 113 17.50 -7.59 25.62
N VAL A 114 18.56 -8.00 26.33
CA VAL A 114 19.94 -7.68 25.95
C VAL A 114 20.75 -8.97 25.88
N ARG A 115 21.77 -8.99 25.03
CA ARG A 115 22.64 -10.14 24.86
C ARG A 115 23.40 -10.39 26.16
N ALA A 116 23.36 -11.62 26.68
CA ALA A 116 23.93 -12.00 27.97
C ALA A 116 25.42 -11.60 28.11
N ARG A 117 26.19 -11.77 27.04
CA ARG A 117 27.62 -11.38 26.99
C ARG A 117 27.82 -9.89 27.19
N LEU A 118 26.99 -9.05 26.56
CA LEU A 118 27.05 -7.59 26.74
C LEU A 118 26.65 -7.21 28.18
N ILE A 119 25.59 -7.80 28.71
CA ILE A 119 25.13 -7.51 30.09
C ILE A 119 26.16 -7.89 31.14
N ARG A 120 26.90 -8.98 30.95
CA ARG A 120 27.98 -9.37 31.86
C ARG A 120 29.07 -8.29 31.92
N HIS A 121 29.54 -7.82 30.76
CA HIS A 121 30.54 -6.76 30.68
C HIS A 121 30.00 -5.44 31.25
N TRP A 122 28.74 -5.09 30.93
CA TRP A 122 28.07 -3.89 31.42
C TRP A 122 28.00 -3.85 32.95
N ARG A 123 27.44 -4.88 33.57
CA ARG A 123 27.27 -4.95 35.03
C ARG A 123 28.62 -4.97 35.76
N ALA A 124 29.62 -5.67 35.22
CA ALA A 124 30.96 -5.67 35.79
C ALA A 124 31.60 -4.27 35.76
N ALA A 125 31.48 -3.55 34.64
CA ALA A 125 32.01 -2.19 34.51
C ALA A 125 31.22 -1.17 35.36
N ARG A 126 29.88 -1.28 35.41
CA ARG A 126 29.01 -0.38 36.18
C ARG A 126 29.15 -0.50 37.69
N ALA A 127 29.78 -1.57 38.20
CA ALA A 127 30.06 -1.70 39.63
C ALA A 127 31.00 -0.61 40.16
N THR A 128 31.88 -0.07 39.31
CA THR A 128 32.91 0.91 39.72
C THR A 128 32.96 2.16 38.84
N LEU A 129 32.44 2.11 37.62
CA LEU A 129 32.52 3.21 36.65
C LEU A 129 31.17 3.88 36.42
N THR A 130 31.20 5.19 36.12
CA THR A 130 30.03 5.93 35.63
C THR A 130 29.53 5.35 34.30
N PRO A 131 28.27 5.56 33.90
CA PRO A 131 27.69 4.91 32.71
C PRO A 131 28.50 5.07 31.42
N VAL A 132 28.93 6.30 31.11
CA VAL A 132 29.71 6.61 29.91
C VAL A 132 31.11 5.99 29.98
N ALA A 133 31.77 6.03 31.13
CA ALA A 133 33.08 5.40 31.33
C ALA A 133 33.00 3.87 31.28
N ALA A 134 31.93 3.29 31.83
CA ALA A 134 31.65 1.86 31.75
C ALA A 134 31.52 1.42 30.29
N TRP A 135 30.71 2.12 29.49
CA TRP A 135 30.59 1.83 28.06
C TRP A 135 31.92 1.93 27.32
N ALA A 136 32.68 3.02 27.56
CA ALA A 136 34.01 3.21 26.98
C ALA A 136 34.94 2.01 27.25
N SER A 137 35.01 1.55 28.51
CA SER A 137 35.85 0.41 28.92
C SER A 137 35.51 -0.93 28.26
N ILE A 138 34.29 -1.04 27.70
CA ILE A 138 33.80 -2.25 27.02
C ILE A 138 34.07 -2.15 25.51
N VAL A 139 33.82 -1.00 24.90
CA VAL A 139 33.93 -0.85 23.44
C VAL A 139 35.35 -0.57 22.95
N GLN A 140 36.21 0.01 23.79
CA GLN A 140 37.63 0.23 23.48
C GLN A 140 38.48 -1.04 23.66
N ASP A 141 38.01 -1.99 24.48
CA ASP A 141 38.63 -3.30 24.63
C ASP A 141 38.18 -4.22 23.48
N GLN A 142 39.12 -4.54 22.58
CA GLN A 142 38.84 -5.37 21.40
C GLN A 142 38.33 -6.77 21.77
N GLN A 143 38.82 -7.36 22.87
CA GLN A 143 38.42 -8.69 23.31
C GLN A 143 36.99 -8.67 23.86
N LYS A 144 36.67 -7.72 24.74
CA LYS A 144 35.30 -7.54 25.26
C LYS A 144 34.32 -7.24 24.13
N ARG A 145 34.66 -6.34 23.21
CA ARG A 145 33.83 -6.03 22.03
C ARG A 145 33.59 -7.27 21.17
N ARG A 146 34.63 -8.05 20.86
CA ARG A 146 34.53 -9.27 20.06
C ARG A 146 33.65 -10.33 20.73
N ASP A 147 33.72 -10.49 22.05
CA ASP A 147 32.96 -11.50 22.81
C ASP A 147 31.44 -11.36 22.62
N TRP A 148 30.88 -10.14 22.62
CA TRP A 148 29.44 -9.96 22.43
C TRP A 148 29.03 -9.73 20.97
N VAL A 149 29.86 -9.08 20.14
CA VAL A 149 29.55 -8.83 18.72
C VAL A 149 29.53 -10.12 17.92
N SER A 150 30.49 -11.02 18.13
CA SER A 150 30.57 -12.32 17.42
C SER A 150 29.39 -13.27 17.71
N ARG A 151 28.57 -12.95 18.73
CA ARG A 151 27.41 -13.73 19.13
C ARG A 151 26.10 -13.20 18.54
N ARG A 152 26.10 -12.09 17.79
CA ARG A 152 24.90 -11.57 17.10
C ARG A 152 24.32 -12.65 16.17
N GLY A 153 22.99 -12.83 16.21
CA GLY A 153 22.28 -13.89 15.48
C GLY A 153 22.30 -15.29 16.14
N ARG A 154 22.98 -15.48 17.29
CA ARG A 154 23.15 -16.81 17.93
C ARG A 154 22.41 -16.95 19.28
N GLY A 155 21.23 -16.34 19.42
CA GLY A 155 20.45 -16.39 20.67
C GLY A 155 21.16 -15.74 21.87
N GLY A 156 20.91 -16.27 23.08
CA GLY A 156 21.58 -15.82 24.31
C GLY A 156 21.09 -14.47 24.84
N PHE A 157 19.79 -14.17 24.67
CA PHE A 157 19.16 -13.00 25.28
C PHE A 157 18.82 -13.26 26.74
N VAL A 158 18.98 -12.23 27.57
CA VAL A 158 18.50 -12.21 28.96
C VAL A 158 17.55 -11.05 29.14
N ARG A 159 16.55 -11.24 30.01
CA ARG A 159 15.63 -10.19 30.42
C ARG A 159 16.38 -9.14 31.25
N VAL A 160 16.12 -7.87 30.97
CA VAL A 160 16.60 -6.72 31.75
C VAL A 160 15.46 -5.75 32.08
N GLY A 161 15.71 -4.81 32.99
CA GLY A 161 14.80 -3.71 33.29
C GLY A 161 14.88 -2.58 32.26
N TRP A 162 13.84 -1.73 32.21
CA TRP A 162 13.83 -0.55 31.34
C TRP A 162 14.93 0.45 31.72
N ASP A 163 15.15 0.69 33.01
CA ASP A 163 16.20 1.61 33.47
C ASP A 163 17.60 1.14 33.04
N GLU A 164 17.89 -0.16 33.16
CA GLU A 164 19.17 -0.75 32.76
C GLU A 164 19.42 -0.59 31.26
N VAL A 165 18.43 -0.91 30.40
CA VAL A 165 18.61 -0.79 28.95
C VAL A 165 18.68 0.67 28.50
N ASN A 166 17.89 1.56 29.12
CA ASN A 166 17.89 2.98 28.79
C ASN A 166 19.23 3.63 29.19
N GLU A 167 19.80 3.27 30.35
CA GLU A 167 21.13 3.74 30.77
C GLU A 167 22.22 3.26 29.79
N ILE A 168 22.18 1.99 29.36
CA ILE A 168 23.12 1.45 28.35
C ILE A 168 23.05 2.25 27.05
N ILE A 169 21.83 2.45 26.50
CA ILE A 169 21.63 3.15 25.23
C ILE A 169 22.08 4.61 25.34
N ALA A 170 21.70 5.30 26.42
CA ALA A 170 22.08 6.70 26.64
C ALA A 170 23.60 6.86 26.80
N ALA A 171 24.25 5.98 27.55
CA ALA A 171 25.70 5.97 27.73
C ALA A 171 26.44 5.71 26.41
N ALA A 172 25.95 4.75 25.62
CA ALA A 172 26.50 4.44 24.31
C ALA A 172 26.41 5.64 23.37
N ASN A 173 25.25 6.30 23.31
CA ASN A 173 25.04 7.47 22.47
C ASN A 173 25.89 8.66 22.92
N ALA A 174 25.93 8.97 24.23
CA ALA A 174 26.75 10.05 24.76
C ALA A 174 28.25 9.84 24.51
N TYR A 175 28.74 8.61 24.69
CA TYR A 175 30.11 8.24 24.34
C TYR A 175 30.39 8.44 22.84
N THR A 176 29.53 7.90 21.97
CA THR A 176 29.74 7.99 20.52
C THR A 176 29.73 9.42 20.02
N ILE A 177 28.81 10.26 20.50
CA ILE A 177 28.76 11.69 20.17
C ILE A 177 30.07 12.38 20.57
N ARG A 178 30.55 12.13 21.79
CA ARG A 178 31.74 12.79 22.33
C ARG A 178 33.02 12.38 21.59
N GLU A 179 33.21 11.08 21.32
CA GLU A 179 34.46 10.56 20.77
C GLU A 179 34.53 10.63 19.24
N TYR A 180 33.40 10.53 18.53
CA TYR A 180 33.38 10.37 17.07
C TYR A 180 32.50 11.37 16.33
N GLY A 181 31.59 12.06 17.02
CA GLY A 181 30.58 12.93 16.42
C GLY A 181 29.20 12.28 16.35
N PRO A 182 28.13 13.10 16.30
CA PRO A 182 26.76 12.61 16.40
C PRO A 182 26.27 11.84 15.17
N ASP A 183 26.85 12.08 14.00
CA ASP A 183 26.52 11.40 12.75
C ASP A 183 26.97 9.92 12.70
N ARG A 184 27.74 9.45 13.70
CA ARG A 184 28.05 8.02 13.93
C ARG A 184 26.92 7.27 14.63
N ILE A 185 25.83 7.96 14.97
CA ILE A 185 24.57 7.37 15.43
C ILE A 185 23.56 7.50 14.30
N ALA A 186 22.99 6.37 13.88
CA ALA A 186 22.01 6.32 12.80
C ALA A 186 20.73 5.59 13.26
N GLY A 187 19.60 5.98 12.68
CA GLY A 187 18.33 5.28 12.83
C GLY A 187 17.73 4.93 11.49
N PHE A 188 17.24 3.69 11.38
CA PHE A 188 16.43 3.23 10.28
C PHE A 188 15.01 2.97 10.77
N SER A 189 14.06 3.79 10.30
CA SER A 189 12.63 3.60 10.54
C SER A 189 11.92 4.04 9.25
N PRO A 190 11.23 3.14 8.54
CA PRO A 190 10.68 3.45 7.22
C PRO A 190 9.23 3.96 7.31
N ILE A 191 8.74 4.52 6.19
CA ILE A 191 7.31 4.79 5.89
C ILE A 191 6.55 5.47 7.05
N PRO A 192 6.65 6.80 7.21
CA PRO A 192 5.96 7.52 8.28
C PRO A 192 4.43 7.45 8.17
N ALA A 193 3.88 7.30 6.96
CA ALA A 193 2.44 7.34 6.70
C ALA A 193 1.64 6.24 7.42
N MET A 194 2.25 5.09 7.73
CA MET A 194 1.55 3.99 8.41
C MET A 194 1.41 4.19 9.92
N SER A 195 2.28 5.00 10.54
CA SER A 195 2.27 5.27 11.99
C SER A 195 3.11 6.51 12.33
N MET A 196 2.57 7.69 12.04
CA MET A 196 3.32 8.96 12.03
C MET A 196 4.04 9.27 13.35
N ILE A 197 3.36 9.13 14.49
CA ILE A 197 3.95 9.41 15.80
C ILE A 197 4.99 8.35 16.19
N SER A 198 4.76 7.08 15.83
CA SER A 198 5.74 6.01 16.07
C SER A 198 7.03 6.23 15.28
N TYR A 199 6.93 6.70 14.03
CA TYR A 199 8.08 7.13 13.24
C TYR A 199 8.76 8.36 13.88
N ALA A 200 7.96 9.37 14.25
CA ALA A 200 8.44 10.63 14.80
C ALA A 200 9.19 10.47 16.12
N ALA A 201 8.86 9.46 16.94
CA ALA A 201 9.52 9.22 18.22
C ALA A 201 11.04 9.02 18.06
N GLY A 202 11.45 8.11 17.16
CA GLY A 202 12.86 7.84 16.90
C GLY A 202 13.54 8.95 16.10
N SER A 203 12.87 9.48 15.07
CA SER A 203 13.46 10.52 14.22
C SER A 203 13.66 11.83 14.98
N ARG A 204 12.71 12.24 15.83
CA ARG A 204 12.86 13.42 16.69
C ARG A 204 14.02 13.26 17.67
N TYR A 205 14.16 12.10 18.31
CA TYR A 205 15.27 11.83 19.22
C TYR A 205 16.62 11.99 18.50
N LEU A 206 16.77 11.34 17.35
CA LEU A 206 18.00 11.37 16.56
C LEU A 206 18.32 12.78 16.06
N SER A 207 17.34 13.49 15.49
CA SER A 207 17.55 14.86 15.02
C SER A 207 17.96 15.82 16.14
N LEU A 208 17.45 15.64 17.36
CA LEU A 208 17.84 16.47 18.51
C LEU A 208 19.29 16.24 18.95
N ILE A 209 19.78 15.00 18.86
CA ILE A 209 21.17 14.67 19.21
C ILE A 209 22.15 14.79 18.03
N GLY A 210 21.66 15.16 16.83
CA GLY A 210 22.46 15.28 15.60
C GLY A 210 22.73 13.95 14.87
N GLY A 211 22.00 12.88 15.19
CA GLY A 211 22.10 11.58 14.54
C GLY A 211 21.53 11.58 13.11
N THR A 212 21.93 10.59 12.31
CA THR A 212 21.52 10.45 10.91
C THR A 212 20.20 9.69 10.77
N LEU A 213 19.30 10.23 9.96
CA LEU A 213 18.06 9.56 9.55
C LEU A 213 18.29 8.91 8.18
N LEU A 214 18.10 7.59 8.12
CA LEU A 214 18.28 6.85 6.87
C LEU A 214 17.01 6.90 6.02
N SER A 215 17.19 7.09 4.70
CA SER A 215 16.10 7.05 3.72
C SER A 215 15.55 5.64 3.54
N PHE A 216 14.36 5.53 2.94
CA PHE A 216 13.69 4.25 2.73
C PHE A 216 13.11 4.09 1.31
N TYR A 217 12.62 5.16 0.68
CA TYR A 217 11.82 5.04 -0.54
C TYR A 217 12.67 4.68 -1.76
N ASP A 218 13.83 5.33 -1.87
CA ASP A 218 14.93 4.97 -2.78
C ASP A 218 15.51 3.59 -2.45
N TRP A 219 15.78 3.31 -1.18
CA TRP A 219 16.37 2.05 -0.72
C TRP A 219 15.50 0.83 -1.01
N TYR A 220 14.18 0.96 -0.87
CA TYR A 220 13.23 -0.12 -1.19
C TYR A 220 12.98 -0.29 -2.68
N CYS A 221 13.54 0.61 -3.52
CA CYS A 221 13.24 0.68 -4.95
C CYS A 221 11.75 0.95 -5.22
N ASP A 222 11.05 1.56 -4.26
CA ASP A 222 9.66 2.01 -4.42
C ASP A 222 9.62 3.40 -5.06
N LEU A 223 10.66 4.22 -4.88
CA LEU A 223 10.86 5.47 -5.63
C LEU A 223 11.06 5.13 -7.11
N PRO A 224 10.17 5.56 -8.02
CA PRO A 224 10.43 5.48 -9.45
C PRO A 224 11.28 6.68 -9.87
N PRO A 225 12.58 6.53 -10.19
CA PRO A 225 13.42 7.68 -10.52
C PRO A 225 12.93 8.44 -11.76
N SER A 226 12.13 7.80 -12.61
CA SER A 226 11.44 8.42 -13.73
C SER A 226 10.46 9.51 -13.31
N SER A 227 9.82 9.43 -12.13
CA SER A 227 8.89 10.47 -11.68
C SER A 227 9.60 11.81 -11.42
N PRO A 228 10.69 11.86 -10.64
CA PRO A 228 11.50 13.07 -10.55
C PRO A 228 12.11 13.53 -11.88
N GLN A 229 12.52 12.59 -12.75
CA GLN A 229 13.10 12.93 -14.07
C GLN A 229 12.06 13.58 -15.01
N THR A 230 10.82 13.12 -15.00
CA THR A 230 9.76 13.60 -15.90
C THR A 230 8.97 14.76 -15.32
N TRP A 231 8.66 14.74 -14.02
CA TRP A 231 7.74 15.69 -13.39
C TRP A 231 8.37 16.52 -12.27
N GLY A 232 9.61 16.22 -11.86
CA GLY A 232 10.21 16.87 -10.69
C GLY A 232 9.51 16.55 -9.37
N GLU A 233 8.71 15.47 -9.33
CA GLU A 233 7.90 15.04 -8.20
C GLU A 233 8.40 13.67 -7.69
N GLN A 234 8.42 13.46 -6.37
CA GLN A 234 8.84 12.20 -5.78
C GLN A 234 7.93 11.06 -6.25
N THR A 235 6.64 11.16 -5.93
CA THR A 235 5.58 10.27 -6.41
C THR A 235 4.23 10.88 -6.03
N ASP A 236 3.40 11.16 -7.04
CA ASP A 236 1.98 11.42 -6.86
C ASP A 236 1.21 10.52 -7.84
N VAL A 237 0.12 9.92 -7.38
CA VAL A 237 -0.65 8.90 -8.12
C VAL A 237 -2.15 9.06 -7.86
N PRO A 238 -3.02 8.71 -8.82
CA PRO A 238 -4.46 8.73 -8.60
C PRO A 238 -4.88 7.74 -7.50
N GLU A 239 -5.91 8.10 -6.75
CA GLU A 239 -6.54 7.20 -5.79
C GLU A 239 -7.19 5.98 -6.46
N SER A 240 -7.40 4.89 -5.73
CA SER A 240 -8.00 3.66 -6.27
C SER A 240 -9.42 3.85 -6.78
N ALA A 241 -10.18 4.77 -6.16
CA ALA A 241 -11.52 5.12 -6.62
C ALA A 241 -11.52 5.73 -8.04
N ASP A 242 -10.42 6.37 -8.45
CA ASP A 242 -10.29 6.94 -9.79
C ASP A 242 -10.09 5.86 -10.87
N TRP A 243 -9.68 4.64 -10.51
CA TRP A 243 -9.65 3.52 -11.45
C TRP A 243 -11.03 3.25 -12.05
N TYR A 244 -12.11 3.57 -11.32
CA TYR A 244 -13.48 3.43 -11.78
C TYR A 244 -13.87 4.44 -12.88
N ASN A 245 -13.05 5.47 -13.11
CA ASN A 245 -13.24 6.47 -14.16
C ASN A 245 -12.56 6.10 -15.47
N ALA A 246 -11.68 5.10 -15.46
CA ALA A 246 -10.96 4.66 -16.65
C ALA A 246 -11.87 3.85 -17.60
N GLY A 247 -11.80 4.14 -18.91
CA GLY A 247 -12.40 3.29 -19.95
C GLY A 247 -11.50 2.12 -20.38
N PHE A 248 -10.21 2.19 -20.05
CA PHE A 248 -9.22 1.18 -20.38
C PHE A 248 -8.14 1.15 -19.30
N LEU A 249 -7.80 -0.03 -18.78
CA LEU A 249 -6.79 -0.24 -17.75
C LEU A 249 -5.69 -1.17 -18.26
N LEU A 250 -4.47 -0.65 -18.31
CA LEU A 250 -3.26 -1.42 -18.58
C LEU A 250 -2.57 -1.74 -17.24
N VAL A 251 -2.80 -2.93 -16.71
CA VAL A 251 -2.26 -3.38 -15.42
C VAL A 251 -0.89 -4.01 -15.68
N TRP A 252 0.17 -3.22 -15.56
CA TRP A 252 1.52 -3.62 -15.95
C TRP A 252 2.41 -3.86 -14.72
N GLY A 253 2.90 -5.10 -14.55
CA GLY A 253 3.79 -5.44 -13.43
C GLY A 253 3.17 -5.28 -12.04
N SER A 254 1.84 -5.18 -11.94
CA SER A 254 1.11 -4.95 -10.70
C SER A 254 0.11 -6.09 -10.44
N ASN A 255 0.34 -6.86 -9.37
CA ASN A 255 -0.57 -7.93 -8.96
C ASN A 255 -1.66 -7.39 -8.03
N ILE A 256 -2.63 -6.64 -8.58
CA ILE A 256 -3.63 -5.88 -7.80
C ILE A 256 -4.36 -6.72 -6.73
N PRO A 257 -4.92 -7.92 -7.03
CA PRO A 257 -5.71 -8.68 -6.04
C PRO A 257 -4.90 -9.13 -4.80
N MET A 258 -3.66 -9.59 -5.01
CA MET A 258 -2.80 -10.05 -3.92
C MET A 258 -2.33 -8.87 -3.06
N THR A 259 -1.97 -7.81 -3.78
CA THR A 259 -0.97 -6.86 -3.33
C THR A 259 -1.68 -5.55 -2.95
N ARG A 260 -2.71 -5.13 -3.70
CA ARG A 260 -3.66 -4.05 -3.34
C ARG A 260 -5.05 -4.60 -2.99
N ALA A 261 -5.09 -5.73 -2.28
CA ALA A 261 -6.32 -6.43 -1.89
C ALA A 261 -7.49 -5.53 -1.46
N PRO A 262 -7.33 -4.53 -0.55
CA PRO A 262 -8.46 -3.70 -0.12
C PRO A 262 -9.01 -2.76 -1.21
N ASP A 263 -8.28 -2.52 -2.29
CA ASP A 263 -8.64 -1.64 -3.40
C ASP A 263 -9.03 -2.42 -4.67
N ALA A 264 -8.80 -3.74 -4.69
CA ALA A 264 -9.00 -4.58 -5.87
C ALA A 264 -10.45 -4.60 -6.37
N HIS A 265 -11.42 -4.28 -5.51
CA HIS A 265 -12.82 -4.21 -5.91
C HIS A 265 -13.05 -3.14 -6.98
N PHE A 266 -12.42 -1.95 -6.89
CA PHE A 266 -12.52 -0.90 -7.92
C PHE A 266 -12.07 -1.41 -9.29
N TYR A 267 -10.99 -2.19 -9.33
CA TYR A 267 -10.49 -2.82 -10.56
C TYR A 267 -11.48 -3.84 -11.13
N SER A 268 -12.09 -4.67 -10.29
CA SER A 268 -13.06 -5.66 -10.76
C SER A 268 -14.40 -5.04 -11.16
N GLU A 269 -14.87 -4.02 -10.44
CA GLU A 269 -16.19 -3.42 -10.60
C GLU A 269 -16.26 -2.48 -11.80
N VAL A 270 -15.17 -1.76 -12.12
CA VAL A 270 -15.14 -0.87 -13.29
C VAL A 270 -15.35 -1.63 -14.61
N ARG A 271 -15.01 -2.92 -14.63
CA ARG A 271 -15.25 -3.79 -15.80
C ARG A 271 -16.74 -3.96 -16.10
N TYR A 272 -17.61 -3.92 -15.08
CA TYR A 272 -19.07 -3.92 -15.29
C TYR A 272 -19.57 -2.61 -15.91
N ARG A 273 -18.80 -1.52 -15.82
CA ARG A 273 -19.03 -0.26 -16.54
C ARG A 273 -18.54 -0.33 -18.00
N GLY A 274 -17.97 -1.45 -18.43
CA GLY A 274 -17.46 -1.66 -19.78
C GLY A 274 -15.99 -1.29 -19.97
N ALA A 275 -15.26 -0.97 -18.90
CA ALA A 275 -13.82 -0.75 -19.00
C ALA A 275 -13.11 -2.04 -19.38
N LYS A 276 -12.24 -1.97 -20.39
CA LYS A 276 -11.38 -3.09 -20.77
C LYS A 276 -10.14 -3.13 -19.88
N SER A 277 -9.68 -4.33 -19.57
CA SER A 277 -8.43 -4.55 -18.85
C SER A 277 -7.49 -5.47 -19.60
N VAL A 278 -6.23 -5.04 -19.69
CA VAL A 278 -5.11 -5.87 -20.14
C VAL A 278 -4.11 -5.97 -18.99
N VAL A 279 -3.71 -7.19 -18.65
CA VAL A 279 -2.64 -7.43 -17.69
C VAL A 279 -1.36 -7.77 -18.44
N ILE A 280 -0.27 -7.09 -18.10
CA ILE A 280 1.07 -7.36 -18.63
C ILE A 280 1.92 -7.88 -17.49
N ALA A 281 2.21 -9.18 -17.53
CA ALA A 281 3.00 -9.86 -16.51
C ALA A 281 3.65 -11.13 -17.11
N PRO A 282 4.89 -11.47 -16.76
CA PRO A 282 5.56 -12.65 -17.29
C PRO A 282 4.90 -13.97 -16.86
N ASP A 283 4.27 -13.99 -15.69
CA ASP A 283 3.53 -15.10 -15.12
C ASP A 283 2.01 -14.85 -15.15
N PHE A 284 1.22 -15.93 -15.07
CA PHE A 284 -0.23 -15.84 -14.93
C PHE A 284 -0.61 -15.53 -13.48
N ASN A 285 -0.37 -14.29 -13.06
CA ASN A 285 -0.62 -13.84 -11.69
C ASN A 285 -2.12 -13.65 -11.37
N GLU A 286 -2.45 -13.32 -10.12
CA GLU A 286 -3.84 -13.18 -9.70
C GLU A 286 -4.61 -12.08 -10.44
N ALA A 287 -3.93 -11.01 -10.88
CA ALA A 287 -4.55 -9.96 -11.67
C ALA A 287 -4.97 -10.46 -13.07
N ALA A 288 -4.15 -11.30 -13.71
CA ALA A 288 -4.42 -11.86 -15.04
C ALA A 288 -5.72 -12.68 -15.08
N LYS A 289 -6.13 -13.29 -13.95
CA LYS A 289 -7.42 -13.97 -13.82
C LYS A 289 -8.63 -13.07 -14.12
N PHE A 290 -8.51 -11.78 -13.85
CA PHE A 290 -9.60 -10.81 -13.99
C PHE A 290 -9.48 -9.94 -15.25
N SER A 291 -8.43 -10.08 -16.05
CA SER A 291 -8.26 -9.27 -17.26
C SER A 291 -9.02 -9.84 -18.45
N ASP A 292 -9.22 -9.01 -19.47
CA ASP A 292 -9.80 -9.43 -20.76
C ASP A 292 -8.71 -9.95 -21.71
N MET A 293 -7.45 -9.56 -21.46
CA MET A 293 -6.28 -10.07 -22.16
C MET A 293 -5.08 -10.15 -21.21
N TRP A 294 -4.23 -11.15 -21.41
CA TRP A 294 -2.95 -11.29 -20.74
C TRP A 294 -1.82 -11.27 -21.76
N LEU A 295 -0.86 -10.35 -21.58
CA LEU A 295 0.38 -10.30 -22.34
C LEU A 295 1.54 -10.72 -21.43
N HIS A 296 2.38 -11.63 -21.92
CA HIS A 296 3.43 -12.26 -21.13
C HIS A 296 4.84 -12.04 -21.72
N PRO A 297 5.34 -10.79 -21.73
CA PRO A 297 6.70 -10.52 -22.17
C PRO A 297 7.72 -11.20 -21.25
N LYS A 298 8.94 -11.40 -21.75
CA LYS A 298 10.06 -11.81 -20.90
C LYS A 298 10.27 -10.76 -19.81
N GLN A 299 10.41 -11.19 -18.55
CA GLN A 299 10.59 -10.27 -17.43
C GLN A 299 11.79 -9.34 -17.65
N GLY A 300 11.60 -8.03 -17.39
CA GLY A 300 12.64 -7.02 -17.59
C GLY A 300 12.78 -6.52 -19.03
N THR A 301 11.95 -6.99 -19.96
CA THR A 301 11.91 -6.51 -21.36
C THR A 301 10.73 -5.58 -21.65
N ASP A 302 10.00 -5.19 -20.61
CA ASP A 302 8.79 -4.37 -20.67
C ASP A 302 9.00 -3.04 -21.41
N ALA A 303 10.18 -2.43 -21.28
CA ALA A 303 10.54 -1.21 -22.00
C ALA A 303 10.52 -1.37 -23.53
N ALA A 304 10.90 -2.55 -24.06
CA ALA A 304 10.83 -2.81 -25.50
C ALA A 304 9.38 -2.84 -26.00
N LEU A 305 8.48 -3.43 -25.21
CA LEU A 305 7.05 -3.42 -25.51
C LEU A 305 6.46 -2.00 -25.41
N ALA A 306 6.85 -1.23 -24.39
CA ALA A 306 6.41 0.15 -24.23
C ALA A 306 6.88 1.06 -25.39
N LEU A 307 8.12 0.89 -25.86
CA LEU A 307 8.65 1.59 -27.03
C LEU A 307 7.87 1.22 -28.31
N ALA A 308 7.50 -0.06 -28.48
CA ALA A 308 6.67 -0.48 -29.61
C ALA A 308 5.25 0.12 -29.55
N PHE A 309 4.63 0.19 -28.37
CA PHE A 309 3.36 0.90 -28.19
C PHE A 309 3.49 2.39 -28.53
N GLY A 310 4.54 3.04 -28.02
CA GLY A 310 4.84 4.44 -28.32
C GLY A 310 5.02 4.69 -29.83
N HIS A 311 5.72 3.80 -30.53
CA HIS A 311 5.91 3.88 -31.98
C HIS A 311 4.58 3.90 -32.73
N VAL A 312 3.67 2.96 -32.43
CA VAL A 312 2.35 2.88 -33.08
C VAL A 312 1.51 4.11 -32.73
N VAL A 313 1.52 4.55 -31.47
CA VAL A 313 0.80 5.77 -31.05
C VAL A 313 1.28 6.99 -31.82
N LEU A 314 2.60 7.18 -31.95
CA LEU A 314 3.17 8.30 -32.70
C LEU A 314 2.84 8.21 -34.19
N ARG A 315 2.99 7.03 -34.81
CA ARG A 315 2.66 6.81 -36.21
C ARG A 315 1.18 7.12 -36.49
N GLU A 316 0.28 6.46 -35.80
CA GLU A 316 -1.14 6.51 -36.16
C GLU A 316 -1.83 7.79 -35.68
N PHE A 317 -1.47 8.31 -34.50
CA PHE A 317 -2.20 9.41 -33.87
C PHE A 317 -1.50 10.77 -33.91
N TYR A 318 -0.19 10.83 -34.17
CA TYR A 318 0.53 12.10 -34.34
C TYR A 318 0.93 12.36 -35.79
N LEU A 319 1.07 11.34 -36.63
CA LEU A 319 1.39 11.51 -38.07
C LEU A 319 0.17 11.27 -38.95
N ASP A 320 -0.40 10.07 -38.94
CA ASP A 320 -1.39 9.68 -39.95
C ASP A 320 -2.77 10.32 -39.69
N ARG A 321 -3.28 10.24 -38.45
CA ARG A 321 -4.60 10.81 -38.08
C ARG A 321 -4.53 12.20 -37.47
N GLN A 322 -3.43 12.53 -36.78
CA GLN A 322 -3.24 13.79 -36.04
C GLN A 322 -4.39 14.11 -35.07
N SER A 323 -4.52 13.32 -34.00
CA SER A 323 -5.51 13.54 -32.94
C SER A 323 -5.35 14.92 -32.31
N GLU A 324 -6.35 15.79 -32.47
CA GLU A 324 -6.36 17.16 -31.95
C GLU A 324 -6.06 17.19 -30.45
N TYR A 325 -6.73 16.34 -29.67
CA TYR A 325 -6.53 16.24 -28.23
C TYR A 325 -5.08 15.88 -27.87
N PHE A 326 -4.46 14.92 -28.57
CA PHE A 326 -3.09 14.50 -28.29
C PHE A 326 -2.06 15.57 -28.68
N THR A 327 -2.23 16.17 -29.87
CA THR A 327 -1.34 17.22 -30.35
C THR A 327 -1.38 18.46 -29.47
N ASP A 328 -2.57 18.91 -29.04
CA ASP A 328 -2.71 20.06 -28.14
C ASP A 328 -2.12 19.77 -26.75
N TYR A 329 -2.40 18.58 -26.20
CA TYR A 329 -1.88 18.17 -24.91
C TYR A 329 -0.35 18.12 -24.89
N ALA A 330 0.27 17.43 -25.85
CA ALA A 330 1.72 17.31 -25.92
C ALA A 330 2.39 18.67 -26.12
N ARG A 331 1.79 19.56 -26.93
CA ARG A 331 2.31 20.93 -27.13
C ARG A 331 2.31 21.75 -25.84
N LYS A 332 1.29 21.62 -25.00
CA LYS A 332 1.11 22.44 -23.79
C LYS A 332 1.80 21.87 -22.55
N TYR A 333 1.83 20.54 -22.43
CA TYR A 333 2.16 19.86 -21.18
C TYR A 333 3.37 18.92 -21.28
N SER A 334 4.12 18.98 -22.37
CA SER A 334 5.41 18.29 -22.50
C SER A 334 6.50 19.26 -22.96
N ASP A 335 7.74 18.77 -22.92
CA ASP A 335 8.91 19.44 -23.47
C ASP A 335 9.13 19.16 -24.97
N PHE A 336 8.21 18.46 -25.65
CA PHE A 336 8.30 18.17 -27.08
C PHE A 336 8.54 19.40 -27.98
N PRO A 337 7.94 20.58 -27.73
CA PRO A 337 8.20 21.75 -28.58
C PRO A 337 9.48 22.52 -28.22
N LEU A 338 10.23 22.09 -27.18
CA LEU A 338 11.46 22.77 -26.78
C LEU A 338 12.62 22.42 -27.72
N LEU A 339 13.41 23.42 -28.06
CA LEU A 339 14.59 23.26 -28.90
C LEU A 339 15.75 22.69 -28.09
N VAL A 340 16.56 21.82 -28.71
CA VAL A 340 17.74 21.18 -28.11
C VAL A 340 18.97 21.57 -28.93
N THR A 341 20.08 21.90 -28.25
CA THR A 341 21.37 22.12 -28.92
C THR A 341 22.00 20.79 -29.30
N LEU A 342 22.79 20.79 -30.38
CA LEU A 342 23.55 19.62 -30.80
C LEU A 342 25.03 19.84 -30.53
N ARG A 343 25.73 18.81 -30.09
CA ARG A 343 27.19 18.81 -29.95
C ARG A 343 27.81 17.69 -30.76
N GLU A 344 29.03 17.90 -31.23
CA GLU A 344 29.80 16.83 -31.87
C GLU A 344 30.35 15.86 -30.81
N GLN A 345 30.21 14.57 -31.09
CA GLN A 345 30.83 13.48 -30.36
C GLN A 345 31.12 12.34 -31.33
N ASP A 346 32.38 11.90 -31.40
CA ASP A 346 32.84 10.79 -32.25
C ASP A 346 32.42 10.96 -33.73
N GLY A 347 32.51 12.19 -34.26
CA GLY A 347 32.13 12.52 -35.64
C GLY A 347 30.62 12.53 -35.91
N ARG A 348 29.78 12.55 -34.87
CA ARG A 348 28.31 12.60 -34.99
C ARG A 348 27.73 13.74 -34.14
N LEU A 349 26.62 14.32 -34.59
CA LEU A 349 25.84 15.25 -33.78
C LEU A 349 24.95 14.47 -32.81
N VAL A 350 25.07 14.75 -31.52
CA VAL A 350 24.23 14.18 -30.46
C VAL A 350 23.44 15.27 -29.74
N PRO A 351 22.24 14.98 -29.23
CA PRO A 351 21.49 15.91 -28.38
C PRO A 351 22.31 16.33 -27.15
N ASP A 352 22.31 17.62 -26.85
CA ASP A 352 22.94 18.19 -25.66
C ASP A 352 21.85 18.76 -24.73
N ARG A 353 21.95 20.02 -24.29
CA ARG A 353 20.96 20.65 -23.42
C ARG A 353 19.85 21.33 -24.22
N MET A 354 18.75 21.63 -23.53
CA MET A 354 17.74 22.54 -24.06
C MET A 354 18.35 23.91 -24.39
N LEU A 355 17.97 24.47 -25.53
CA LEU A 355 18.36 25.80 -25.98
C LEU A 355 17.87 26.85 -24.99
N ARG A 356 18.76 27.75 -24.55
CA ARG A 356 18.44 28.85 -23.65
C ARG A 356 18.40 30.17 -24.43
N ALA A 357 17.67 31.15 -23.92
CA ALA A 357 17.61 32.48 -24.52
C ALA A 357 19.00 33.14 -24.66
N ALA A 358 19.93 32.83 -23.75
CA ALA A 358 21.31 33.34 -23.79
C ALA A 358 22.13 32.80 -24.98
N ASP A 359 21.69 31.72 -25.63
CA ASP A 359 22.37 31.11 -26.78
C ASP A 359 21.96 31.76 -28.11
N CYS A 360 20.93 32.61 -28.10
CA CYS A 360 20.40 33.27 -29.30
C CYS A 360 20.98 34.70 -29.44
N PRO A 361 21.63 35.06 -30.57
CA PRO A 361 22.14 36.40 -30.80
C PRO A 361 21.02 37.45 -31.00
N GLY A 362 21.06 38.57 -30.26
CA GLY A 362 20.18 39.73 -30.44
C GLY A 362 18.72 39.54 -29.99
N ALA A 363 18.08 40.61 -29.48
CA ALA A 363 16.65 40.83 -29.10
C ALA A 363 15.82 39.77 -28.33
N TRP A 364 16.23 38.50 -28.29
CA TRP A 364 15.59 37.40 -27.57
C TRP A 364 16.14 37.26 -26.13
N ALA A 365 17.32 37.83 -25.88
CA ALA A 365 17.83 38.10 -24.55
C ALA A 365 17.05 39.27 -23.94
N ARG A 366 15.96 38.97 -23.21
CA ARG A 366 15.28 39.96 -22.38
C ARG A 366 16.32 40.55 -21.40
N PRO A 367 16.45 41.88 -21.27
CA PRO A 367 17.45 42.46 -20.37
C PRO A 367 17.20 41.95 -18.96
N THR A 368 18.13 41.16 -18.43
CA THR A 368 18.15 40.79 -17.02
C THR A 368 18.37 42.08 -16.24
N THR A 369 17.36 42.54 -15.51
CA THR A 369 17.54 43.58 -14.49
C THR A 369 18.69 43.15 -13.57
N PRO A 370 19.74 43.97 -13.39
CA PRO A 370 20.86 43.58 -12.56
C PRO A 370 20.45 43.70 -11.09
N THR A 371 20.02 42.61 -10.46
CA THR A 371 20.10 42.48 -9.01
C THR A 371 21.48 41.94 -8.68
N GLY A 372 22.29 42.79 -8.04
CA GLY A 372 23.74 42.64 -7.92
C GLY A 372 24.26 41.42 -7.15
N ARG A 373 25.56 41.18 -7.39
CA ARG A 373 26.58 40.36 -6.69
C ARG A 373 26.15 39.04 -6.00
N PRO A 374 26.87 37.93 -6.24
CA PRO A 374 26.70 36.72 -5.44
C PRO A 374 27.26 36.93 -4.04
N SER A 375 26.40 37.17 -3.05
CA SER A 375 26.78 37.00 -1.64
C SER A 375 26.61 35.52 -1.28
N ALA A 376 27.73 34.87 -0.97
CA ALA A 376 27.72 33.65 -0.20
C ALA A 376 26.92 33.87 1.10
N SER A 377 26.13 32.87 1.47
CA SER A 377 25.25 32.81 2.65
C SER A 377 24.00 33.71 2.59
N THR A 378 22.85 33.07 2.35
CA THR A 378 21.58 33.46 2.98
C THR A 378 20.62 32.28 2.88
N ARG A 379 20.17 31.80 4.05
CA ARG A 379 19.07 30.84 4.18
C ARG A 379 17.84 31.35 3.40
N PRO A 380 17.04 30.47 2.76
CA PRO A 380 15.81 30.92 2.15
C PRO A 380 14.85 31.37 3.25
N ARG A 381 14.53 32.66 3.28
CA ARG A 381 13.31 33.15 3.92
C ARG A 381 12.14 32.59 3.11
N ALA A 382 11.30 31.79 3.77
CA ALA A 382 10.02 31.36 3.23
C ALA A 382 9.22 32.59 2.79
N SER A 383 8.89 32.67 1.50
CA SER A 383 7.85 33.56 1.02
C SER A 383 6.53 33.01 1.53
N SER A 384 5.79 33.86 2.23
CA SER A 384 4.47 33.56 2.77
C SER A 384 3.48 33.34 1.63
N TRP A 385 3.31 32.08 1.22
CA TRP A 385 2.09 31.65 0.54
C TRP A 385 1.01 31.52 1.61
N ARG A 386 0.14 32.53 1.72
CA ARG A 386 -1.09 32.43 2.53
C ARG A 386 -2.14 31.70 1.69
N PRO A 387 -2.63 30.53 2.09
CA PRO A 387 -3.85 30.01 1.50
C PRO A 387 -5.00 30.93 1.92
N ARG A 388 -5.87 31.29 0.97
CA ARG A 388 -7.20 31.83 1.31
C ARG A 388 -7.95 30.75 2.07
N ALA A 389 -7.89 30.83 3.39
CA ALA A 389 -8.81 30.12 4.26
C ALA A 389 -10.23 30.61 3.94
N ARG A 390 -11.08 29.71 3.43
CA ARG A 390 -12.51 29.85 3.68
C ARG A 390 -12.71 29.61 5.17
N SER A 391 -13.16 30.62 5.88
CA SER A 391 -13.53 30.53 7.29
C SER A 391 -14.61 29.48 7.46
N ALA A 392 -14.26 28.36 8.10
CA ALA A 392 -15.23 27.53 8.78
C ALA A 392 -15.58 28.24 10.09
N SER A 393 -16.61 29.09 10.06
CA SER A 393 -17.23 29.58 11.29
C SER A 393 -18.05 28.44 11.88
N ALA A 394 -17.60 27.92 13.02
CA ALA A 394 -18.47 27.26 13.98
C ALA A 394 -19.58 28.26 14.37
N GLY A 395 -20.81 27.97 13.96
CA GLY A 395 -22.00 28.74 14.29
C GLY A 395 -23.05 27.79 14.85
N ALA A 396 -23.37 27.99 16.12
CA ALA A 396 -24.36 27.27 16.88
C ALA A 396 -25.78 27.37 16.27
N SER A 397 -26.62 26.45 16.70
CA SER A 397 -28.05 26.31 16.42
C SER A 397 -28.88 27.60 16.46
N ARG A 398 -29.75 27.82 15.46
CA ARG A 398 -31.24 27.82 15.61
C ARG A 398 -31.96 28.25 14.33
N ALA A 399 -32.99 27.45 14.00
CA ALA A 399 -34.32 27.77 13.48
C ALA A 399 -34.57 28.73 12.29
N SER A 400 -35.29 28.16 11.31
CA SER A 400 -36.40 28.72 10.50
C SER A 400 -36.18 29.93 9.59
N GLY A 401 -36.55 29.77 8.30
CA GLY A 401 -36.75 30.91 7.40
C GLY A 401 -36.76 30.53 5.91
N THR A 402 -37.96 30.38 5.37
CA THR A 402 -38.38 30.08 4.00
C THR A 402 -37.80 30.93 2.84
N SER A 403 -37.82 30.29 1.64
CA SER A 403 -37.92 30.88 0.28
C SER A 403 -36.61 31.39 -0.35
N ARG A 404 -36.28 31.23 -1.64
CA ARG A 404 -37.03 30.99 -2.90
C ARG A 404 -36.15 30.26 -3.92
N ARG A 405 -36.82 29.48 -4.78
CA ARG A 405 -36.30 28.81 -5.99
C ARG A 405 -35.67 29.79 -6.99
N ARG A 406 -34.57 29.38 -7.63
CA ARG A 406 -34.27 29.68 -9.04
C ARG A 406 -33.73 28.43 -9.73
N THR A 407 -34.46 28.00 -10.75
CA THR A 407 -34.16 26.92 -11.68
C THR A 407 -33.08 27.35 -12.68
N ALA A 408 -32.10 26.49 -12.95
CA ALA A 408 -31.30 26.53 -14.16
C ALA A 408 -31.15 25.10 -14.71
N LYS A 409 -31.78 24.86 -15.86
CA LYS A 409 -31.60 23.68 -16.72
C LYS A 409 -30.32 23.86 -17.54
N ALA A 410 -29.49 22.84 -17.63
CA ALA A 410 -28.55 22.58 -18.74
C ALA A 410 -28.16 21.09 -18.65
N ALA A 411 -28.78 20.21 -19.43
CA ALA A 411 -28.40 19.83 -20.79
C ALA A 411 -27.20 18.86 -20.82
N THR A 412 -27.53 17.58 -20.75
CA THR A 412 -26.68 16.42 -21.03
C THR A 412 -26.50 16.27 -22.55
N PRO A 413 -25.28 16.14 -23.11
CA PRO A 413 -25.13 15.63 -24.45
C PRO A 413 -25.04 14.10 -24.40
N ALA A 414 -26.10 13.45 -24.89
CA ALA A 414 -26.03 12.08 -25.36
C ALA A 414 -25.19 12.06 -26.65
N CYS A 415 -24.06 11.36 -26.62
CA CYS A 415 -23.31 11.04 -27.83
C CYS A 415 -23.33 9.52 -27.99
N ALA A 416 -24.39 9.03 -28.62
CA ALA A 416 -24.39 7.75 -29.31
C ALA A 416 -23.83 8.03 -30.71
N SER A 417 -22.62 7.56 -30.98
CA SER A 417 -22.06 7.54 -32.34
C SER A 417 -21.73 6.11 -32.73
N ALA A 418 -22.25 5.74 -33.89
CA ALA A 418 -22.17 4.44 -34.50
C ALA A 418 -20.73 4.07 -34.85
N TRP A 419 -20.36 2.83 -34.53
CA TRP A 419 -19.14 2.20 -35.03
C TRP A 419 -19.42 1.59 -36.41
N PRO A 420 -18.60 1.86 -37.46
CA PRO A 420 -18.65 1.11 -38.69
C PRO A 420 -18.16 -0.33 -38.44
N GLY A 421 -18.93 -1.29 -38.98
CA GLY A 421 -18.76 -2.72 -38.70
C GLY A 421 -17.40 -3.29 -39.12
N PHE A 422 -16.72 -3.90 -38.15
CA PHE A 422 -15.74 -4.95 -38.42
C PHE A 422 -16.49 -6.23 -38.77
N ARG A 423 -16.48 -6.62 -40.06
CA ARG A 423 -16.86 -7.97 -40.50
C ARG A 423 -15.74 -8.93 -40.07
N THR A 424 -15.91 -9.59 -38.93
CA THR A 424 -15.16 -10.82 -38.65
C THR A 424 -15.84 -11.99 -39.34
N ARG A 425 -15.10 -12.69 -40.20
CA ARG A 425 -15.52 -13.95 -40.80
C ARG A 425 -15.87 -14.93 -39.68
N ARG A 426 -17.10 -15.48 -39.70
CA ARG A 426 -17.49 -16.63 -38.88
C ARG A 426 -16.64 -17.82 -39.27
N SER A 427 -15.80 -18.29 -38.35
CA SER A 427 -15.31 -19.68 -38.34
C SER A 427 -16.46 -20.61 -37.92
N PRO A 428 -16.57 -21.82 -38.50
CA PRO A 428 -17.67 -22.72 -38.22
C PRO A 428 -17.57 -23.28 -36.79
N SER A 429 -18.73 -23.42 -36.17
CA SER A 429 -18.95 -24.01 -34.84
C SER A 429 -18.34 -25.41 -34.70
N PRO A 430 -17.69 -25.76 -33.58
CA PRO A 430 -17.31 -27.13 -33.30
C PRO A 430 -18.55 -27.95 -32.93
N SER A 431 -18.70 -29.11 -33.56
CA SER A 431 -19.74 -30.11 -33.30
C SER A 431 -19.71 -30.60 -31.84
N PRO A 432 -20.86 -31.00 -31.26
CA PRO A 432 -20.93 -31.49 -29.88
C PRO A 432 -20.19 -32.81 -29.71
N ILE A 433 -19.33 -32.87 -28.70
CA ILE A 433 -18.60 -34.06 -28.26
C ILE A 433 -19.61 -35.06 -27.67
N SER A 434 -19.71 -36.23 -28.29
CA SER A 434 -20.45 -37.38 -27.78
C SER A 434 -19.77 -37.93 -26.53
N ALA A 435 -20.51 -38.05 -25.43
CA ALA A 435 -20.05 -38.68 -24.20
C ALA A 435 -19.93 -40.20 -24.39
N THR A 436 -18.71 -40.73 -24.27
CA THR A 436 -18.42 -42.17 -24.20
C THR A 436 -18.67 -42.68 -22.78
N PRO A 437 -19.41 -43.78 -22.56
CA PRO A 437 -19.65 -44.31 -21.22
C PRO A 437 -18.40 -44.98 -20.61
N PRO A 438 -18.31 -45.07 -19.27
CA PRO A 438 -17.10 -45.54 -18.58
C PRO A 438 -16.87 -47.04 -18.79
N ARG A 439 -15.63 -47.39 -19.15
CA ARG A 439 -15.14 -48.78 -19.17
C ARG A 439 -14.98 -49.31 -17.74
N THR A 440 -15.64 -50.43 -17.47
CA THR A 440 -15.46 -51.27 -16.28
C THR A 440 -14.09 -51.95 -16.32
N ASN A 441 -13.24 -51.70 -15.32
CA ASN A 441 -12.00 -52.45 -15.12
C ASN A 441 -12.25 -53.65 -14.19
N GLY A 442 -12.26 -54.85 -14.77
CA GLY A 442 -12.11 -56.13 -14.06
C GLY A 442 -10.64 -56.44 -13.72
N PRO A 443 -10.38 -57.51 -12.93
CA PRO A 443 -9.21 -57.60 -12.05
C PRO A 443 -7.90 -57.98 -12.74
N ARG A 444 -6.79 -57.48 -12.17
CA ARG A 444 -5.40 -57.82 -12.54
C ARG A 444 -5.04 -59.25 -12.10
N PRO A 445 -4.29 -60.02 -12.92
CA PRO A 445 -3.54 -61.16 -12.44
C PRO A 445 -2.18 -60.74 -11.88
N THR A 446 -1.84 -61.35 -10.75
CA THR A 446 -0.53 -61.42 -10.09
C THR A 446 0.33 -62.53 -10.70
N THR A 447 1.60 -62.27 -11.00
CA THR A 447 2.74 -63.22 -11.01
C THR A 447 4.04 -62.41 -11.18
N THR A 448 4.83 -62.22 -10.12
CA THR A 448 6.04 -62.98 -9.70
C THR A 448 7.32 -62.71 -10.48
N ALA A 449 8.25 -62.07 -9.76
CA ALA A 449 9.67 -62.36 -9.62
C ALA A 449 10.51 -62.82 -10.83
N SER A 450 11.48 -61.98 -11.17
CA SER A 450 12.91 -62.29 -11.24
C SER A 450 13.71 -61.00 -11.14
#